data_AF-A0A6J3B223-F1
#
_entry.id   AF-A0A6J3B223-F1
#
_cell.length_a   1.000
_cell.length_b   1.000
_cell.length_c   1.000
_cell.angle_alpha   90.00
_cell.angle_beta   90.00
_cell.angle_gamma   90.00
#
_symmetry.space_group_name_H-M   'P 1'
#
loop_
_entity.id
_entity.type
_entity.pdbx_description
1 polymer ?
#
loop_
_entity_poly.entity_id
_entity_poly.type
_entity_poly.pdbx_seq_one_letter_code
_entity_poly.pdbx_strand_id
1 'polypeptide(L)'
;MERPESDAAADDAMDSFLEKFQSQPYRGGFHEDQWEEEFEKIPLFMKKAPSEIDPRENPDLACLQSIIFDEERSPEGNFRSALNDVTAARKLKPCHLKAVVRGALCHLELKNYAEAVSWCDEGLQIDATEKKLLEMRAKADKLKRTEQRDIRKAKLKEKKEQNQNEALLQAIKARNIRLISEAAGEDEDSASEGLSELVLNGLNSENPYGARLSVDDQGRLSWPVLFLYPEYAQSDFISAFHEDSRFIDHLMVMFGETPSWDLEQKYCPDNLEVYFEDEARAELYRVPPKSTLLQVLQHPRYFVKALTPAFLVCVGSSAFCRNYLQGRKVRQVK
;
A
#
# COMPACT_ATOMS: atom_id res chain seq x y z
N MET A 1 81.78 52.84 -8.51
CA MET A 1 82.21 51.74 -9.39
C MET A 1 82.99 50.79 -8.52
N GLU A 2 82.32 49.79 -7.94
CA GLU A 2 82.96 48.68 -7.23
C GLU A 2 82.15 47.43 -7.61
N ARG A 3 82.84 46.47 -8.25
CA ARG A 3 82.30 45.16 -8.60
C ARG A 3 82.35 44.28 -7.34
N PRO A 4 81.32 43.48 -7.03
CA PRO A 4 81.48 42.42 -6.05
C PRO A 4 82.22 41.25 -6.69
N GLU A 5 83.19 40.70 -5.98
CA GLU A 5 83.93 39.49 -6.32
C GLU A 5 82.96 38.29 -6.41
N SER A 6 83.14 37.47 -7.44
CA SER A 6 82.38 36.23 -7.64
C SER A 6 82.90 35.15 -6.69
N ASP A 7 81.98 34.62 -5.88
CA ASP A 7 82.25 33.62 -4.83
C ASP A 7 82.42 32.22 -5.47
N ALA A 8 83.61 31.95 -6.02
CA ALA A 8 83.93 30.72 -6.76
C ALA A 8 83.65 29.42 -5.98
N ALA A 9 83.60 29.49 -4.64
CA ALA A 9 83.27 28.34 -3.79
C ALA A 9 81.78 27.94 -3.83
N ALA A 10 80.89 28.86 -4.21
CA ALA A 10 79.46 28.57 -4.34
C ALA A 10 79.13 27.86 -5.66
N ASP A 11 79.86 28.19 -6.73
CA ASP A 11 79.71 27.55 -8.05
C ASP A 11 80.20 26.08 -8.00
N ASP A 12 81.36 25.82 -7.37
CA ASP A 12 81.89 24.45 -7.19
C ASP A 12 80.93 23.54 -6.38
N ALA A 13 80.19 24.12 -5.42
CA ALA A 13 79.22 23.39 -4.61
C ALA A 13 77.93 23.07 -5.40
N MET A 14 77.52 23.96 -6.30
CA MET A 14 76.37 23.73 -7.19
C MET A 14 76.71 22.69 -8.26
N ASP A 15 77.91 22.77 -8.84
CA ASP A 15 78.39 21.80 -9.83
C ASP A 15 78.51 20.40 -9.21
N SER A 16 79.06 20.30 -8.00
CA SER A 16 79.10 19.03 -7.25
C SER A 16 77.71 18.49 -6.87
N PHE A 17 76.69 19.37 -6.75
CA PHE A 17 75.31 18.97 -6.49
C PHE A 17 74.61 18.48 -7.78
N LEU A 18 74.83 19.15 -8.91
CA LEU A 18 74.30 18.77 -10.22
C LEU A 18 74.91 17.46 -10.74
N GLU A 19 76.19 17.22 -10.47
CA GLU A 19 76.90 15.99 -10.87
C GLU A 19 76.32 14.73 -10.19
N LYS A 20 75.67 14.89 -9.02
CA LYS A 20 74.93 13.79 -8.36
C LYS A 20 73.66 13.37 -9.11
N PHE A 21 73.04 14.28 -9.86
CA PHE A 21 71.85 13.97 -10.68
C PHE A 21 72.23 13.38 -12.05
N GLN A 22 73.46 13.59 -12.51
CA GLN A 22 73.95 12.99 -13.76
C GLN A 22 74.47 11.57 -13.55
N SER A 23 74.95 11.25 -12.34
CA SER A 23 75.60 9.96 -12.03
C SER A 23 74.68 8.91 -11.39
N GLN A 24 73.46 9.28 -10.97
CA GLN A 24 72.51 8.34 -10.36
C GLN A 24 71.19 8.28 -11.15
N PRO A 25 70.82 7.10 -11.70
CA PRO A 25 69.51 6.95 -12.32
C PRO A 25 68.39 7.15 -11.29
N TYR A 26 67.29 7.76 -11.74
CA TYR A 26 66.14 8.02 -10.88
C TYR A 26 65.60 6.70 -10.30
N ARG A 27 65.44 6.63 -8.98
CA ARG A 27 65.02 5.40 -8.31
C ARG A 27 63.56 5.09 -8.67
N GLY A 28 63.33 4.04 -9.48
CA GLY A 28 62.02 3.72 -10.03
C GLY A 28 61.67 4.47 -11.33
N GLY A 29 62.65 5.11 -11.97
CA GLY A 29 62.52 5.59 -13.34
C GLY A 29 62.51 4.44 -14.35
N PHE A 30 62.02 4.72 -15.55
CA PHE A 30 61.96 3.74 -16.63
C PHE A 30 63.36 3.27 -17.04
N HIS A 31 63.47 2.01 -17.42
CA HIS A 31 64.72 1.50 -17.98
C HIS A 31 64.95 2.06 -19.39
N GLU A 32 66.11 2.68 -19.64
CA GLU A 32 66.43 3.31 -20.94
C GLU A 32 66.35 2.36 -22.14
N ASP A 33 66.45 1.05 -21.93
CA ASP A 33 66.34 0.06 -22.99
C ASP A 33 64.90 -0.42 -23.25
N GLN A 34 63.97 -0.17 -22.31
CA GLN A 34 62.58 -0.68 -22.33
C GLN A 34 61.53 0.41 -22.08
N TRP A 35 61.93 1.68 -22.01
CA TRP A 35 61.07 2.79 -21.62
C TRP A 35 59.86 2.95 -22.54
N GLU A 36 59.99 2.68 -23.84
CA GLU A 36 58.87 2.75 -24.78
C GLU A 36 57.77 1.73 -24.44
N GLU A 37 58.16 0.51 -24.07
CA GLU A 37 57.23 -0.56 -23.69
C GLU A 37 56.58 -0.28 -22.32
N GLU A 38 57.34 0.31 -21.39
CA GLU A 38 56.81 0.71 -20.09
C GLU A 38 55.87 1.92 -20.20
N PHE A 39 56.15 2.87 -21.09
CA PHE A 39 55.25 3.98 -21.42
C PHE A 39 53.96 3.50 -22.07
N GLU A 40 54.04 2.51 -22.96
CA GLU A 40 52.86 1.91 -23.59
C GLU A 40 51.97 1.14 -22.59
N LYS A 41 52.43 0.86 -21.36
CA LYS A 41 51.58 0.31 -20.29
C LYS A 41 50.88 1.37 -19.46
N ILE A 42 51.27 2.64 -19.60
CA ILE A 42 50.67 3.75 -18.86
C ILE A 42 49.48 4.28 -19.66
N PRO A 43 48.26 4.31 -19.08
CA PRO A 43 47.06 4.71 -19.81
C PRO A 43 47.14 6.07 -20.49
N LEU A 44 47.91 7.01 -19.92
CA LEU A 44 48.10 8.36 -20.45
C LEU A 44 48.92 8.40 -21.74
N PHE A 45 49.82 7.43 -21.97
CA PHE A 45 50.77 7.42 -23.07
C PHE A 45 50.57 6.24 -24.04
N MET A 46 49.57 5.40 -23.79
CA MET A 46 49.13 4.33 -24.68
C MET A 46 48.77 4.87 -26.07
N LYS A 47 49.43 4.34 -27.11
CA LYS A 47 49.10 4.67 -28.51
C LYS A 47 47.86 3.91 -29.00
N LYS A 48 47.59 2.73 -28.42
CA LYS A 48 46.44 1.88 -28.75
C LYS A 48 45.93 1.19 -27.49
N ALA A 49 44.62 1.29 -27.25
CA ALA A 49 43.98 0.57 -26.15
C ALA A 49 43.86 -0.93 -26.49
N PRO A 50 44.08 -1.83 -25.50
CA PRO A 50 43.80 -3.27 -25.66
C PRO A 50 42.32 -3.52 -25.97
N SER A 51 42.02 -4.56 -26.75
CA SER A 51 40.63 -4.96 -27.04
C SER A 51 39.92 -5.59 -25.85
N GLU A 52 40.67 -6.22 -24.94
CA GLU A 52 40.21 -6.74 -23.65
C GLU A 52 41.21 -6.32 -22.56
N ILE A 53 40.70 -5.78 -21.46
CA ILE A 53 41.53 -5.29 -20.34
C ILE A 53 41.54 -6.36 -19.24
N ASP A 54 42.68 -7.02 -19.04
CA ASP A 54 42.89 -7.91 -17.89
C ASP A 54 43.29 -7.07 -16.64
N PRO A 55 42.49 -7.07 -15.56
CA PRO A 55 42.81 -6.34 -14.33
C PRO A 55 44.08 -6.80 -13.62
N ARG A 56 44.59 -8.01 -13.91
CA ARG A 56 45.85 -8.51 -13.35
C ARG A 56 47.06 -7.98 -14.09
N GLU A 57 46.92 -7.70 -15.38
CA GLU A 57 48.00 -7.19 -16.22
C GLU A 57 48.01 -5.66 -16.30
N ASN A 58 46.83 -5.03 -16.32
CA ASN A 58 46.70 -3.57 -16.46
C ASN A 58 45.69 -2.99 -15.45
N PRO A 59 46.03 -2.98 -14.15
CA PRO A 59 45.12 -2.57 -13.07
C PRO A 59 44.66 -1.11 -13.21
N ASP A 60 45.52 -0.22 -13.72
CA ASP A 60 45.20 1.20 -13.89
C ASP A 60 44.19 1.44 -15.02
N LEU A 61 44.31 0.71 -16.13
CA LEU A 61 43.32 0.71 -17.22
C LEU A 61 41.99 0.13 -16.76
N ALA A 62 42.01 -0.97 -15.99
CA ALA A 62 40.80 -1.57 -15.46
C ALA A 62 40.08 -0.62 -14.48
N CYS A 63 40.84 0.13 -13.68
CA CYS A 63 40.33 1.18 -12.83
C CYS A 63 39.69 2.32 -13.66
N LEU A 64 40.37 2.81 -14.69
CA LEU A 64 39.82 3.84 -15.58
C LEU A 64 38.59 3.37 -16.35
N GLN A 65 38.55 2.12 -16.82
CA GLN A 65 37.37 1.51 -17.42
C GLN A 65 36.23 1.44 -16.40
N SER A 66 36.50 1.04 -15.16
CA SER A 66 35.48 1.07 -14.11
C SER A 66 34.97 2.50 -13.87
N ILE A 67 35.83 3.52 -13.83
CA ILE A 67 35.42 4.91 -13.59
C ILE A 67 34.59 5.44 -14.77
N ILE A 68 35.06 5.26 -16.01
CA ILE A 68 34.40 5.76 -17.22
C ILE A 68 33.05 5.08 -17.46
N PHE A 69 32.92 3.80 -17.11
CA PHE A 69 31.67 3.05 -17.31
C PHE A 69 30.80 2.95 -16.04
N ASP A 70 31.20 3.51 -14.90
CA ASP A 70 30.47 3.45 -13.61
C ASP A 70 30.11 4.84 -13.02
N GLU A 71 30.41 5.97 -13.69
CA GLU A 71 30.12 7.32 -13.15
C GLU A 71 28.92 8.10 -13.76
N GLU A 72 28.23 7.60 -14.80
CA GLU A 72 27.04 8.29 -15.35
C GLU A 72 25.70 7.56 -15.19
N ARG A 73 25.64 6.49 -14.40
CA ARG A 73 24.36 5.94 -13.94
C ARG A 73 24.18 6.23 -12.45
N SER A 74 23.36 7.24 -12.17
CA SER A 74 22.49 7.17 -10.99
C SER A 74 21.91 5.75 -10.94
N PRO A 75 21.99 5.00 -9.82
CA PRO A 75 21.47 3.64 -9.77
C PRO A 75 19.95 3.71 -9.89
N GLU A 76 19.47 3.70 -11.12
CA GLU A 76 18.08 3.62 -11.48
C GLU A 76 17.59 2.22 -11.09
N GLY A 77 17.04 2.14 -9.88
CA GLY A 77 16.02 1.16 -9.54
C GLY A 77 16.46 -0.25 -9.15
N ASN A 78 17.72 -0.67 -9.38
CA ASN A 78 18.14 -2.04 -9.06
C ASN A 78 18.94 -2.18 -7.75
N PHE A 79 18.43 -1.60 -6.66
CA PHE A 79 19.06 -1.66 -5.33
C PHE A 79 19.19 -3.08 -4.78
N ARG A 80 18.38 -4.03 -5.24
CA ARG A 80 18.48 -5.45 -4.85
C ARG A 80 19.73 -6.12 -5.44
N SER A 81 20.04 -5.88 -6.72
CA SER A 81 21.27 -6.40 -7.33
C SER A 81 22.49 -5.77 -6.68
N ALA A 82 22.50 -4.44 -6.54
CA ALA A 82 23.59 -3.73 -5.87
C ALA A 82 23.80 -4.23 -4.43
N LEU A 83 22.73 -4.58 -3.72
CA LEU A 83 22.82 -5.16 -2.39
C LEU A 83 23.50 -6.54 -2.39
N ASN A 84 23.26 -7.37 -3.41
CA ASN A 84 23.95 -8.66 -3.57
C ASN A 84 25.45 -8.46 -3.80
N ASP A 85 25.81 -7.52 -4.68
CA ASP A 85 27.20 -7.22 -5.04
C ASP A 85 27.99 -6.69 -3.85
N VAL A 86 27.43 -5.74 -3.10
CA VAL A 86 28.08 -5.22 -1.88
C VAL A 86 28.15 -6.27 -0.77
N THR A 87 27.16 -7.17 -0.68
CA THR A 87 27.19 -8.28 0.27
C THR A 87 28.31 -9.27 -0.09
N ALA A 88 28.52 -9.56 -1.38
CA ALA A 88 29.64 -10.38 -1.85
C ALA A 88 30.99 -9.68 -1.63
N ALA A 89 31.09 -8.39 -1.94
CA ALA A 89 32.29 -7.59 -1.70
C ALA A 89 32.66 -7.56 -0.19
N ARG A 90 31.66 -7.43 0.69
CA ARG A 90 31.85 -7.48 2.15
C ARG A 90 32.32 -8.85 2.64
N LYS A 91 31.91 -9.96 2.01
CA LYS A 91 32.44 -11.30 2.31
C LYS A 91 33.92 -11.44 1.96
N LEU A 92 34.35 -10.84 0.84
CA LEU A 92 35.75 -10.87 0.40
C LEU A 92 36.63 -9.92 1.23
N LYS A 93 36.14 -8.71 1.52
CA LYS A 93 36.84 -7.69 2.29
C LYS A 93 35.88 -7.00 3.27
N PRO A 94 35.78 -7.48 4.52
CA PRO A 94 34.85 -6.94 5.52
C PRO A 94 35.07 -5.45 5.83
N CYS A 95 36.32 -4.97 5.79
CA CYS A 95 36.66 -3.58 6.07
C CYS A 95 36.55 -2.64 4.85
N HIS A 96 35.86 -3.04 3.77
CA HIS A 96 35.75 -2.22 2.57
C HIS A 96 34.69 -1.11 2.71
N LEU A 97 35.12 0.06 3.21
CA LEU A 97 34.23 1.18 3.56
C LEU A 97 33.28 1.61 2.42
N LYS A 98 33.74 1.67 1.17
CA LYS A 98 32.88 2.03 0.01
C LYS A 98 31.73 1.03 -0.19
N ALA A 99 31.97 -0.27 -0.02
CA ALA A 99 30.90 -1.28 -0.10
C ALA A 99 29.94 -1.17 1.08
N VAL A 100 30.43 -0.84 2.28
CA VAL A 100 29.58 -0.63 3.46
C VAL A 100 28.67 0.60 3.28
N VAL A 101 29.23 1.72 2.83
CA VAL A 101 28.46 2.94 2.49
C VAL A 101 27.40 2.64 1.42
N ARG A 102 27.76 1.89 0.38
CA ARG A 102 26.82 1.50 -0.68
C ARG A 102 25.73 0.55 -0.16
N GLY A 103 26.06 -0.40 0.71
CA GLY A 103 25.08 -1.33 1.30
C GLY A 103 24.09 -0.64 2.24
N ALA A 104 24.56 0.31 3.06
CA ALA A 104 23.69 1.16 3.87
C ALA A 104 22.70 1.95 3.01
N LEU A 105 23.17 2.54 1.90
CA LEU A 105 22.32 3.23 0.93
C LEU A 105 21.29 2.28 0.30
N CYS A 106 21.70 1.09 -0.15
CA CYS A 106 20.79 0.10 -0.71
C CYS A 106 19.68 -0.28 0.28
N HIS A 107 20.00 -0.54 1.55
CA HIS A 107 19.01 -0.85 2.57
C HIS A 107 18.06 0.32 2.84
N LEU A 108 18.57 1.55 2.84
CA LEU A 108 17.78 2.76 3.02
C LEU A 108 16.74 2.94 1.88
N GLU A 109 17.18 2.77 0.63
CA GLU A 109 16.31 2.88 -0.55
C GLU A 109 15.32 1.72 -0.65
N LEU A 110 15.70 0.52 -0.19
CA LEU A 110 14.81 -0.64 -0.06
C LEU A 110 13.86 -0.55 1.14
N LYS A 111 13.93 0.53 1.93
CA LYS A 111 13.15 0.75 3.17
C LYS A 111 13.40 -0.28 4.28
N ASN A 112 14.52 -0.99 4.19
CA ASN A 112 15.00 -1.90 5.24
C ASN A 112 15.78 -1.09 6.27
N TYR A 113 15.08 -0.24 7.03
CA TYR A 113 15.72 0.77 7.89
C TYR A 113 16.48 0.16 9.07
N ALA A 114 16.08 -1.00 9.57
CA ALA A 114 16.78 -1.67 10.66
C ALA A 114 18.18 -2.13 10.22
N GLU A 115 18.25 -2.72 9.03
CA GLU A 115 19.49 -3.14 8.39
C GLU A 115 20.33 -1.94 7.97
N ALA A 116 19.73 -0.87 7.44
CA ALA A 116 20.46 0.35 7.10
C ALA A 116 21.22 0.94 8.31
N VAL A 117 20.59 0.95 9.49
CA VAL A 117 21.24 1.37 10.74
C VAL A 117 22.38 0.43 11.12
N SER A 118 22.19 -0.90 11.04
CA SER A 118 23.25 -1.89 11.31
C SER A 118 24.48 -1.69 10.41
N TRP A 119 24.26 -1.50 9.10
CA TRP A 119 25.35 -1.25 8.16
C TRP A 119 26.07 0.07 8.43
N CYS A 120 25.35 1.11 8.86
CA CYS A 120 25.98 2.37 9.28
C CYS A 120 26.80 2.19 10.56
N ASP A 121 26.27 1.47 11.55
CA ASP A 121 26.97 1.20 12.81
C ASP A 121 28.27 0.41 12.57
N GLU A 122 28.22 -0.63 11.73
CA GLU A 122 29.39 -1.41 11.32
C GLU A 122 30.41 -0.54 10.56
N GLY A 123 29.95 0.31 9.64
CA GLY A 123 30.83 1.20 8.88
C GLY A 123 31.51 2.25 9.76
N LEU A 124 30.83 2.76 10.78
CA LEU A 124 31.38 3.71 11.76
C LEU A 124 32.38 3.07 12.72
N GLN A 125 32.38 1.74 12.87
CA GLN A 125 33.45 1.02 13.57
C GLN A 125 34.75 0.99 12.74
N ILE A 126 34.65 1.05 11.41
CA ILE A 126 35.80 1.11 10.49
C ILE A 126 36.32 2.55 10.41
N ASP A 127 35.43 3.51 10.20
CA ASP A 127 35.75 4.95 10.18
C ASP A 127 34.66 5.75 10.89
N ALA A 128 34.98 6.21 12.11
CA ALA A 128 34.06 6.97 12.95
C ALA A 128 33.76 8.38 12.42
N THR A 129 34.54 8.88 11.45
CA THR A 129 34.44 10.26 10.93
C THR A 129 33.75 10.34 9.56
N GLU A 130 33.35 9.21 8.99
CA GLU A 130 32.71 9.15 7.68
C GLU A 130 31.33 9.85 7.68
N LYS A 131 31.29 11.04 7.08
CA LYS A 131 30.11 11.92 7.09
C LYS A 131 28.88 11.27 6.46
N LYS A 132 29.05 10.51 5.37
CA LYS A 132 27.92 9.88 4.67
C LYS A 132 27.21 8.85 5.56
N LEU A 133 27.98 8.07 6.33
CA LEU A 133 27.40 7.08 7.25
C LEU A 133 26.67 7.75 8.41
N LEU A 134 27.22 8.83 8.98
CA LEU A 134 26.56 9.60 10.04
C LEU A 134 25.21 10.17 9.57
N GLU A 135 25.16 10.76 8.38
CA GLU A 135 23.94 11.31 7.78
C GLU A 135 22.91 10.22 7.46
N MET A 136 23.33 9.12 6.81
CA MET A 136 22.46 8.00 6.48
C MET A 136 21.91 7.32 7.73
N ARG A 137 22.70 7.15 8.78
CA ARG A 137 22.26 6.60 10.06
C ARG A 137 21.17 7.44 10.70
N ALA A 138 21.39 8.75 10.81
CA ALA A 138 20.39 9.67 11.36
C ALA A 138 19.09 9.65 10.56
N LYS A 139 19.19 9.59 9.22
CA LYS A 139 18.04 9.45 8.32
C LYS A 139 17.33 8.11 8.51
N ALA A 140 18.06 6.99 8.55
CA ALA A 140 17.52 5.65 8.74
C ALA A 140 16.81 5.50 10.09
N ASP A 141 17.41 5.99 11.18
CA ASP A 141 16.79 5.98 12.52
C ASP A 141 15.49 6.78 12.55
N LYS A 142 15.46 7.97 11.93
CA LYS A 142 14.25 8.79 11.84
C LYS A 142 13.14 8.06 11.05
N LEU A 143 13.48 7.44 9.93
CA LEU A 143 12.53 6.69 9.10
C LEU A 143 12.03 5.42 9.79
N LYS A 144 12.92 4.65 10.43
CA LYS A 144 12.58 3.48 11.25
C LYS A 144 11.57 3.82 12.33
N ARG A 145 11.79 4.90 13.08
CA ARG A 145 10.85 5.36 14.13
C ARG A 145 9.50 5.77 13.54
N THR A 146 9.50 6.40 12.37
CA THR A 146 8.29 6.82 11.66
C THR A 146 7.49 5.59 11.19
N GLU A 147 8.14 4.62 10.56
CA GLU A 147 7.53 3.37 10.11
C GLU A 147 6.96 2.57 11.29
N GLN A 148 7.72 2.38 12.37
CA GLN A 148 7.24 1.67 13.56
C GLN A 148 6.00 2.32 14.17
N ARG A 149 5.96 3.66 14.21
CA ARG A 149 4.79 4.42 14.67
C ARG A 149 3.60 4.19 13.75
N ASP A 150 3.80 4.24 12.44
CA ASP A 150 2.73 4.13 11.47
C ASP A 150 2.18 2.68 11.42
N ILE A 151 3.05 1.67 11.52
CA ILE A 151 2.67 0.26 11.73
C ILE A 151 1.86 0.10 13.01
N ARG A 152 2.30 0.71 14.13
CA ARG A 152 1.56 0.63 15.41
C ARG A 152 0.17 1.27 15.28
N LYS A 153 0.06 2.41 14.60
CA LYS A 153 -1.23 3.07 14.34
C LYS A 153 -2.12 2.22 13.44
N ALA A 154 -1.57 1.64 12.38
CA ALA A 154 -2.29 0.75 11.47
C ALA A 154 -2.84 -0.49 12.20
N LYS A 155 -1.99 -1.19 12.97
CA LYS A 155 -2.39 -2.35 13.77
C LYS A 155 -3.48 -2.01 14.80
N LEU A 156 -3.39 -0.84 15.43
CA LEU A 156 -4.42 -0.39 16.38
C LEU A 156 -5.74 -0.10 15.69
N LYS A 157 -5.70 0.53 14.50
CA LYS A 157 -6.89 0.81 13.68
C LYS A 157 -7.54 -0.49 13.20
N GLU A 158 -6.75 -1.40 12.63
CA GLU A 158 -7.21 -2.72 12.15
C GLU A 158 -7.84 -3.53 13.28
N LYS A 159 -7.20 -3.61 14.46
CA LYS A 159 -7.77 -4.30 15.62
C LYS A 159 -9.09 -3.67 16.09
N LYS A 160 -9.20 -2.33 16.01
CA LYS A 160 -10.45 -1.63 16.36
C LYS A 160 -11.56 -1.99 15.37
N GLU A 161 -11.26 -2.02 14.08
CA GLU A 161 -12.21 -2.39 13.02
C GLU A 161 -12.64 -3.86 13.15
N GLN A 162 -11.70 -4.79 13.39
CA GLN A 162 -11.99 -6.19 13.66
C GLN A 162 -12.96 -6.36 14.85
N ASN A 163 -12.65 -5.73 15.99
CA ASN A 163 -13.52 -5.78 17.17
C ASN A 163 -14.92 -5.19 16.88
N GLN A 164 -15.01 -4.13 16.08
CA GLN A 164 -16.30 -3.55 15.68
C GLN A 164 -17.11 -4.50 14.78
N ASN A 165 -16.47 -5.15 13.82
CA ASN A 165 -17.14 -6.10 12.93
C ASN A 165 -17.61 -7.36 13.67
N GLU A 166 -16.81 -7.87 14.59
CA GLU A 166 -17.20 -8.97 15.47
C GLU A 166 -18.43 -8.60 16.30
N ALA A 167 -18.46 -7.38 16.87
CA ALA A 167 -19.63 -6.89 17.61
C ALA A 167 -20.88 -6.78 16.72
N LEU A 168 -20.74 -6.28 15.49
CA LEU A 168 -21.84 -6.23 14.51
C LEU A 168 -22.36 -7.62 14.18
N LEU A 169 -21.47 -8.57 13.89
CA LEU A 169 -21.85 -9.94 13.57
C LEU A 169 -22.55 -10.63 14.75
N GLN A 170 -22.07 -10.42 15.98
CA GLN A 170 -22.74 -10.90 17.19
C GLN A 170 -24.12 -10.27 17.36
N ALA A 171 -24.26 -8.96 17.12
CA ALA A 171 -25.53 -8.26 17.21
C ALA A 171 -26.56 -8.75 16.18
N ILE A 172 -26.14 -9.04 14.94
CA ILE A 172 -26.98 -9.65 13.89
C ILE A 172 -27.44 -11.04 14.34
N LYS A 173 -26.51 -11.88 14.80
CA LYS A 173 -26.80 -13.25 15.26
C LYS A 173 -27.75 -13.26 16.45
N ALA A 174 -27.53 -12.41 17.44
CA ALA A 174 -28.38 -12.27 18.63
C ALA A 174 -29.83 -11.88 18.27
N ARG A 175 -30.02 -11.18 17.15
CA ARG A 175 -31.32 -10.77 16.63
C ARG A 175 -31.96 -11.80 15.72
N ASN A 176 -31.33 -12.95 15.44
CA ASN A 176 -31.83 -13.98 14.52
C ASN A 176 -32.06 -13.48 13.08
N ILE A 177 -31.28 -12.50 12.64
CA ILE A 177 -31.34 -11.97 11.27
C ILE A 177 -30.57 -12.91 10.34
N ARG A 178 -31.18 -13.26 9.21
CA ARG A 178 -30.60 -14.20 8.23
C ARG A 178 -29.93 -13.43 7.11
N LEU A 179 -28.69 -13.78 6.79
CA LEU A 179 -27.92 -13.19 5.70
C LEU A 179 -27.82 -14.21 4.55
N ILE A 180 -27.88 -13.75 3.30
CA ILE A 180 -27.55 -14.57 2.13
C ILE A 180 -26.05 -14.45 1.87
N SER A 181 -25.38 -15.60 1.75
CA SER A 181 -24.07 -15.70 1.13
C SER A 181 -24.24 -16.21 -0.29
N GLU A 182 -23.81 -15.43 -1.27
CA GLU A 182 -23.86 -15.81 -2.69
C GLU A 182 -22.88 -16.95 -3.05
N ALA A 183 -22.12 -17.47 -2.07
CA ALA A 183 -21.11 -18.52 -2.26
C ALA A 183 -21.50 -19.92 -1.74
N ALA A 184 -22.73 -20.13 -1.24
CA ALA A 184 -23.13 -21.46 -0.78
C ALA A 184 -23.60 -22.34 -1.96
N GLY A 185 -22.64 -22.99 -2.62
CA GLY A 185 -22.87 -24.32 -3.19
C GLY A 185 -23.27 -25.29 -2.08
N GLU A 186 -24.10 -26.26 -2.43
CA GLU A 186 -24.72 -27.26 -1.56
C GLU A 186 -23.66 -28.14 -0.86
N ASP A 187 -23.12 -27.74 0.29
CA ASP A 187 -22.39 -28.64 1.20
C ASP A 187 -22.48 -28.09 2.64
N GLU A 188 -23.35 -28.70 3.46
CA GLU A 188 -23.76 -28.19 4.78
C GLU A 188 -22.74 -28.39 5.92
N ASP A 189 -21.59 -29.04 5.70
CA ASP A 189 -20.69 -29.44 6.80
C ASP A 189 -19.34 -28.67 6.87
N SER A 190 -19.08 -27.68 6.00
CA SER A 190 -17.88 -26.81 6.08
C SER A 190 -18.15 -25.32 5.91
N ALA A 191 -19.43 -24.91 5.82
CA ALA A 191 -19.80 -23.54 5.48
C ALA A 191 -19.61 -22.52 6.63
N SER A 192 -19.45 -22.94 7.90
CA SER A 192 -19.49 -21.99 9.02
C SER A 192 -18.31 -21.01 9.10
N GLU A 193 -17.12 -21.42 8.65
CA GLU A 193 -15.93 -20.55 8.67
C GLU A 193 -15.89 -19.61 7.45
N GLY A 194 -16.19 -20.13 6.24
CA GLY A 194 -16.21 -19.33 5.01
C GLY A 194 -17.34 -18.29 4.94
N LEU A 195 -18.50 -18.58 5.54
CA LEU A 195 -19.60 -17.63 5.70
C LEU A 195 -19.20 -16.43 6.56
N SER A 196 -18.35 -16.66 7.57
CA SER A 196 -17.91 -15.59 8.46
C SER A 196 -16.96 -14.63 7.75
N GLU A 197 -16.02 -15.13 6.94
CA GLU A 197 -15.03 -14.30 6.25
C GLU A 197 -15.64 -13.41 5.15
N LEU A 198 -16.57 -13.93 4.35
CA LEU A 198 -17.26 -13.15 3.31
C LEU A 198 -18.17 -12.07 3.90
N VAL A 199 -18.86 -12.36 5.01
CA VAL A 199 -19.67 -11.37 5.72
C VAL A 199 -18.78 -10.32 6.38
N LEU A 200 -17.63 -10.71 6.96
CA LEU A 200 -16.64 -9.77 7.51
C LEU A 200 -16.06 -8.85 6.43
N ASN A 201 -15.78 -9.37 5.24
CA ASN A 201 -15.37 -8.56 4.09
C ASN A 201 -16.47 -7.59 3.65
N GLY A 202 -17.74 -8.04 3.65
CA GLY A 202 -18.90 -7.18 3.40
C GLY A 202 -19.07 -6.07 4.45
N LEU A 203 -18.80 -6.35 5.73
CA LEU A 203 -18.87 -5.37 6.81
C LEU A 203 -17.77 -4.29 6.71
N ASN A 204 -16.61 -4.64 6.12
CA ASN A 204 -15.51 -3.73 5.85
C ASN A 204 -15.75 -2.83 4.63
N SER A 205 -16.65 -3.23 3.73
CA SER A 205 -16.90 -2.51 2.49
C SER A 205 -18.10 -1.58 2.64
N GLU A 206 -17.96 -0.33 2.20
CA GLU A 206 -19.11 0.51 1.98
C GLU A 206 -19.93 -0.05 0.81
N ASN A 207 -21.26 0.07 0.90
CA ASN A 207 -22.12 -0.23 -0.23
C ASN A 207 -21.90 0.83 -1.35
N PRO A 208 -22.47 0.65 -2.56
CA PRO A 208 -22.29 1.58 -3.67
C PRO A 208 -22.69 3.05 -3.38
N TYR A 209 -23.43 3.28 -2.30
CA TYR A 209 -23.91 4.58 -1.84
C TYR A 209 -23.12 5.13 -0.64
N GLY A 210 -21.98 4.52 -0.27
CA GLY A 210 -21.10 5.01 0.79
C GLY A 210 -21.62 4.80 2.21
N ALA A 211 -22.61 3.92 2.41
CA ALA A 211 -23.14 3.62 3.74
C ALA A 211 -22.83 2.18 4.16
N ARG A 212 -22.87 1.97 5.48
CA ARG A 212 -22.55 0.68 6.12
C ARG A 212 -23.45 0.43 7.30
N LEU A 213 -23.63 -0.86 7.62
CA LEU A 213 -24.24 -1.27 8.87
C LEU A 213 -23.45 -0.69 10.06
N SER A 214 -24.16 -0.10 11.01
CA SER A 214 -23.57 0.48 12.20
C SER A 214 -24.33 0.08 13.46
N VAL A 215 -23.66 0.21 14.60
CA VAL A 215 -24.22 -0.04 15.92
C VAL A 215 -24.09 1.21 16.77
N ASP A 216 -25.16 1.59 17.48
CA ASP A 216 -25.17 2.71 18.41
C ASP A 216 -24.57 2.34 19.79
N ASP A 217 -24.44 3.32 20.69
CA ASP A 217 -23.91 3.11 22.04
C ASP A 217 -24.78 2.18 22.90
N GLN A 218 -26.04 1.95 22.51
CA GLN A 218 -26.98 1.04 23.18
C GLN A 218 -26.97 -0.37 22.57
N GLY A 219 -26.10 -0.62 21.58
CA GLY A 219 -26.00 -1.91 20.92
C GLY A 219 -27.09 -2.16 19.87
N ARG A 220 -27.78 -1.11 19.40
CA ARG A 220 -28.84 -1.19 18.38
C ARG A 220 -28.31 -0.95 16.99
N LEU A 221 -28.84 -1.69 16.02
CA LEU A 221 -28.36 -1.66 14.64
C LEU A 221 -29.04 -0.57 13.81
N SER A 222 -28.28 0.05 12.92
CA SER A 222 -28.79 0.93 11.87
C SER A 222 -28.32 0.43 10.51
N TRP A 223 -29.27 0.09 9.66
CA TRP A 223 -29.02 -0.57 8.37
C TRP A 223 -29.09 0.42 7.21
N PRO A 224 -28.22 0.29 6.20
CA PRO A 224 -28.50 0.86 4.90
C PRO A 224 -29.67 0.09 4.26
N VAL A 225 -30.72 0.78 3.80
CA VAL A 225 -31.94 0.14 3.29
C VAL A 225 -32.31 0.72 1.92
N LEU A 226 -32.78 -0.15 1.02
CA LEU A 226 -33.24 0.22 -0.31
C LEU A 226 -34.76 0.10 -0.41
N PHE A 227 -35.44 1.17 -0.83
CA PHE A 227 -36.84 1.11 -1.27
C PHE A 227 -36.88 1.09 -2.79
N LEU A 228 -37.64 0.16 -3.34
CA LEU A 228 -37.77 -0.10 -4.76
C LEU A 228 -39.19 0.24 -5.21
N TYR A 229 -39.32 1.05 -6.25
CA TYR A 229 -40.59 1.46 -6.84
C TYR A 229 -40.71 0.86 -8.24
N PRO A 230 -41.15 -0.41 -8.35
CA PRO A 230 -41.12 -1.14 -9.62
C PRO A 230 -42.07 -0.55 -10.67
N GLU A 231 -43.08 0.23 -10.28
CA GLU A 231 -43.99 0.92 -11.22
C GLU A 231 -43.27 1.88 -12.17
N TYR A 232 -42.24 2.57 -11.66
CA TYR A 232 -41.48 3.58 -12.38
C TYR A 232 -40.01 3.21 -12.56
N ALA A 233 -39.61 1.99 -12.17
CA ALA A 233 -38.22 1.54 -12.10
C ALA A 233 -37.32 2.52 -11.33
N GLN A 234 -37.85 3.08 -10.24
CA GLN A 234 -37.14 4.00 -9.36
C GLN A 234 -36.72 3.31 -8.07
N SER A 235 -35.78 3.92 -7.35
CA SER A 235 -35.36 3.45 -6.03
C SER A 235 -34.89 4.62 -5.17
N ASP A 236 -35.11 4.51 -3.87
CA ASP A 236 -34.50 5.38 -2.88
C ASP A 236 -33.58 4.59 -1.95
N PHE A 237 -32.54 5.29 -1.49
CA PHE A 237 -31.55 4.75 -0.59
C PHE A 237 -31.59 5.48 0.76
N ILE A 238 -31.82 4.72 1.84
CA ILE A 238 -31.79 5.19 3.21
C ILE A 238 -30.46 4.78 3.82
N SER A 239 -29.59 5.74 4.12
CA SER A 239 -28.22 5.46 4.60
C SER A 239 -28.17 4.83 5.99
N ALA A 240 -29.11 5.20 6.88
CA ALA A 240 -29.18 4.71 8.24
C ALA A 240 -30.64 4.56 8.71
N PHE A 241 -31.20 3.37 8.51
CA PHE A 241 -32.51 2.96 9.02
C PHE A 241 -32.31 2.24 10.36
N HIS A 242 -32.65 2.92 11.45
CA HIS A 242 -32.57 2.36 12.80
C HIS A 242 -33.54 1.18 12.98
N GLU A 243 -33.09 0.09 13.59
CA GLU A 243 -33.86 -1.16 13.62
C GLU A 243 -35.23 -1.05 14.32
N ASP A 244 -35.36 -0.16 15.30
CA ASP A 244 -36.62 0.11 16.02
C ASP A 244 -37.50 1.16 15.32
N SER A 245 -37.03 1.81 14.26
CA SER A 245 -37.83 2.77 13.49
C SER A 245 -38.88 2.04 12.66
N ARG A 246 -40.04 2.69 12.45
CA ARG A 246 -41.12 2.13 11.65
C ARG A 246 -41.00 2.56 10.20
N PHE A 247 -41.47 1.71 9.28
CA PHE A 247 -41.49 2.04 7.84
C PHE A 247 -42.30 3.32 7.57
N ILE A 248 -43.44 3.50 8.24
CA ILE A 248 -44.31 4.65 8.05
C ILE A 248 -43.62 5.97 8.41
N ASP A 249 -42.73 5.98 9.39
CA ASP A 249 -42.01 7.19 9.80
C ASP A 249 -41.05 7.65 8.69
N HIS A 250 -40.37 6.70 8.03
CA HIS A 250 -39.55 6.99 6.85
C HIS A 250 -40.40 7.39 5.64
N LEU A 251 -41.47 6.65 5.34
CA LEU A 251 -42.35 6.95 4.19
C LEU A 251 -42.99 8.34 4.31
N MET A 252 -43.39 8.76 5.52
CA MET A 252 -43.93 10.10 5.75
C MET A 252 -42.94 11.21 5.43
N VAL A 253 -41.65 11.01 5.73
CA VAL A 253 -40.61 11.99 5.42
C VAL A 253 -40.28 11.96 3.92
N MET A 254 -40.10 10.78 3.34
CA MET A 254 -39.69 10.60 1.94
C MET A 254 -40.75 11.09 0.95
N PHE A 255 -42.03 10.86 1.26
CA PHE A 255 -43.18 11.25 0.44
C PHE A 255 -43.94 12.44 1.02
N GLY A 256 -43.28 13.25 1.86
CA GLY A 256 -43.81 14.54 2.32
C GLY A 256 -43.91 15.55 1.17
N GLU A 257 -42.99 15.46 0.21
CA GLU A 257 -43.05 16.15 -1.08
C GLU A 257 -43.27 15.12 -2.19
N THR A 258 -44.09 15.45 -3.18
CA THR A 258 -44.37 14.55 -4.30
C THR A 258 -43.12 14.42 -5.19
N PRO A 259 -42.59 13.20 -5.40
CA PRO A 259 -41.44 13.01 -6.26
C PRO A 259 -41.77 13.34 -7.71
N SER A 260 -40.78 13.82 -8.48
CA SER A 260 -40.98 14.29 -9.85
C SER A 260 -41.45 13.22 -10.83
N TRP A 261 -41.21 11.94 -10.53
CA TRP A 261 -41.65 10.80 -11.32
C TRP A 261 -43.09 10.36 -11.01
N ASP A 262 -43.68 10.80 -9.90
CA ASP A 262 -45.07 10.51 -9.54
C ASP A 262 -46.02 11.51 -10.19
N LEU A 263 -46.17 11.39 -11.52
CA LEU A 263 -47.02 12.28 -12.32
C LEU A 263 -48.50 12.26 -11.91
N GLU A 264 -48.96 11.14 -11.35
CA GLU A 264 -50.33 10.93 -10.88
C GLU A 264 -50.53 11.35 -9.42
N GLN A 265 -49.46 11.77 -8.73
CA GLN A 265 -49.46 12.17 -7.32
C GLN A 265 -50.11 11.13 -6.39
N LYS A 266 -49.89 9.84 -6.68
CA LYS A 266 -50.54 8.72 -5.99
C LYS A 266 -49.68 8.08 -4.89
N TYR A 267 -48.40 8.40 -4.81
CA TYR A 267 -47.48 7.89 -3.78
C TYR A 267 -47.64 8.64 -2.46
N CYS A 268 -48.83 8.54 -1.86
CA CYS A 268 -49.13 9.10 -0.54
C CYS A 268 -48.87 8.06 0.56
N PRO A 269 -48.20 8.40 1.68
CA PRO A 269 -47.85 7.46 2.75
C PRO A 269 -48.98 6.54 3.22
N ASP A 270 -50.21 7.03 3.29
CA ASP A 270 -51.39 6.27 3.73
C ASP A 270 -51.84 5.18 2.73
N ASN A 271 -51.48 5.32 1.46
CA ASN A 271 -51.85 4.38 0.39
C ASN A 271 -50.66 3.51 -0.07
N LEU A 272 -49.48 3.71 0.52
CA LEU A 272 -48.31 2.91 0.22
C LEU A 272 -48.37 1.56 0.93
N GLU A 273 -48.06 0.52 0.16
CA GLU A 273 -47.91 -0.84 0.64
C GLU A 273 -46.45 -1.27 0.45
N VAL A 274 -45.90 -1.90 1.49
CA VAL A 274 -44.50 -2.35 1.53
C VAL A 274 -44.48 -3.87 1.44
N TYR A 275 -43.55 -4.41 0.66
CA TYR A 275 -43.38 -5.83 0.45
C TYR A 275 -41.92 -6.25 0.49
N PHE A 276 -41.66 -7.52 0.79
CA PHE A 276 -40.41 -8.18 0.42
C PHE A 276 -40.70 -9.50 -0.32
N GLU A 277 -39.71 -9.96 -1.08
CA GLU A 277 -39.80 -11.18 -1.87
C GLU A 277 -39.05 -12.33 -1.21
N ASP A 278 -39.72 -13.47 -1.14
CA ASP A 278 -39.12 -14.77 -0.86
C ASP A 278 -38.83 -15.45 -2.19
N GLU A 279 -37.65 -15.18 -2.75
CA GLU A 279 -37.24 -15.63 -4.08
C GLU A 279 -37.26 -17.15 -4.21
N ALA A 280 -36.89 -17.87 -3.15
CA ALA A 280 -36.87 -19.34 -3.15
C ALA A 280 -38.26 -19.96 -3.33
N ARG A 281 -39.33 -19.24 -2.95
CA ARG A 281 -40.71 -19.71 -3.10
C ARG A 281 -41.52 -18.91 -4.13
N ALA A 282 -40.92 -17.89 -4.73
CA ALA A 282 -41.62 -16.88 -5.54
C ALA A 282 -42.89 -16.33 -4.83
N GLU A 283 -42.81 -16.14 -3.52
CA GLU A 283 -43.90 -15.59 -2.69
C GLU A 283 -43.56 -14.14 -2.29
N LEU A 284 -44.58 -13.30 -2.15
CA LEU A 284 -44.43 -11.93 -1.63
C LEU A 284 -45.01 -11.83 -0.22
N TYR A 285 -44.36 -11.05 0.63
CA TYR A 285 -44.80 -10.79 2.00
C TYR A 285 -45.08 -9.31 2.18
N ARG A 286 -46.34 -8.98 2.44
CA ARG A 286 -46.80 -7.64 2.79
C ARG A 286 -46.37 -7.28 4.20
N VAL A 287 -45.63 -6.19 4.32
CA VAL A 287 -45.15 -5.59 5.56
C VAL A 287 -46.14 -4.49 5.97
N PRO A 288 -46.76 -4.57 7.16
CA PRO A 288 -47.51 -3.44 7.70
C PRO A 288 -46.58 -2.24 7.89
N PRO A 289 -46.88 -1.04 7.36
CA PRO A 289 -46.00 0.13 7.48
C PRO A 289 -45.71 0.55 8.94
N LYS A 290 -46.56 0.15 9.89
CA LYS A 290 -46.35 0.39 11.32
C LYS A 290 -45.32 -0.54 11.97
N SER A 291 -44.88 -1.59 11.27
CA SER A 291 -43.86 -2.51 11.77
C SER A 291 -42.51 -1.81 11.85
N THR A 292 -41.66 -2.28 12.74
CA THR A 292 -40.25 -1.85 12.80
C THR A 292 -39.41 -2.62 11.78
N LEU A 293 -38.24 -2.08 11.41
CA LEU A 293 -37.31 -2.82 10.55
C LEU A 293 -36.90 -4.15 11.19
N LEU A 294 -36.57 -4.16 12.49
CA LEU A 294 -36.15 -5.36 13.21
C LEU A 294 -37.17 -6.49 13.10
N GLN A 295 -38.46 -6.20 13.32
CA GLN A 295 -39.54 -7.19 13.21
C GLN A 295 -39.56 -7.88 11.84
N VAL A 296 -39.30 -7.13 10.78
CA VAL A 296 -39.29 -7.67 9.41
C VAL A 296 -38.01 -8.45 9.13
N LEU A 297 -36.84 -7.95 9.57
CA LEU A 297 -35.56 -8.65 9.42
C LEU A 297 -35.50 -9.97 10.21
N GLN A 298 -36.30 -10.09 11.27
CA GLN A 298 -36.47 -11.31 12.05
C GLN A 298 -37.41 -12.34 11.41
N HIS A 299 -38.13 -11.95 10.35
CA HIS A 299 -39.07 -12.86 9.71
C HIS A 299 -38.35 -14.08 9.12
N PRO A 300 -38.84 -15.32 9.33
CA PRO A 300 -38.13 -16.54 8.90
C PRO A 300 -37.90 -16.67 7.38
N ARG A 301 -38.62 -15.89 6.58
CA ARG A 301 -38.47 -15.88 5.12
C ARG A 301 -37.80 -14.62 4.60
N TYR A 302 -37.37 -13.73 5.48
CA TYR A 302 -36.55 -12.59 5.09
C TYR A 302 -35.08 -12.98 5.16
N PHE A 303 -34.33 -12.67 4.11
CA PHE A 303 -32.89 -12.86 4.07
C PHE A 303 -32.24 -11.60 3.52
N VAL A 304 -31.31 -11.02 4.27
CA VAL A 304 -30.59 -9.81 3.89
C VAL A 304 -29.52 -10.18 2.86
N LYS A 305 -29.54 -9.49 1.72
CA LYS A 305 -28.51 -9.60 0.68
C LYS A 305 -27.52 -8.45 0.78
N ALA A 306 -26.23 -8.72 0.59
CA ALA A 306 -25.18 -7.70 0.56
C ALA A 306 -25.26 -6.68 1.73
N LEU A 307 -25.69 -7.15 2.92
CA LEU A 307 -25.91 -6.33 4.12
C LEU A 307 -26.83 -5.09 3.91
N THR A 308 -27.66 -5.11 2.87
CA THR A 308 -28.55 -4.02 2.49
C THR A 308 -29.97 -4.56 2.30
N PRO A 309 -30.82 -4.52 3.35
CA PRO A 309 -32.23 -4.87 3.21
C PRO A 309 -32.91 -4.08 2.09
N ALA A 310 -33.69 -4.76 1.27
CA ALA A 310 -34.46 -4.16 0.19
C ALA A 310 -35.95 -4.46 0.36
N PHE A 311 -36.79 -3.48 0.02
CA PHE A 311 -38.24 -3.58 0.09
C PHE A 311 -38.89 -2.98 -1.15
N LEU A 312 -39.92 -3.64 -1.65
CA LEU A 312 -40.75 -3.15 -2.75
C LEU A 312 -41.83 -2.24 -2.16
N VAL A 313 -42.05 -1.09 -2.77
CA VAL A 313 -43.05 -0.10 -2.34
C VAL A 313 -43.92 0.26 -3.54
N CYS A 314 -45.23 0.09 -3.39
CA CYS A 314 -46.21 0.38 -4.42
C CYS A 314 -47.49 0.97 -3.82
N VAL A 315 -48.29 1.61 -4.65
CA VAL A 315 -49.58 2.15 -4.25
C VAL A 315 -50.63 1.04 -4.25
N GLY A 316 -51.19 0.70 -3.09
CA GLY A 316 -52.04 -0.49 -2.92
C GLY A 316 -53.26 -0.54 -3.85
N SER A 317 -53.89 0.61 -4.07
CA SER A 317 -55.08 0.72 -4.93
C SER A 317 -54.76 0.84 -6.43
N SER A 318 -53.49 0.93 -6.84
CA SER A 318 -53.13 1.20 -8.22
C SER A 318 -53.33 0.00 -9.14
N ALA A 319 -53.55 0.27 -10.43
CA ALA A 319 -53.63 -0.79 -11.44
C ALA A 319 -52.31 -1.56 -11.54
N PHE A 320 -51.18 -0.86 -11.42
CA PHE A 320 -49.86 -1.49 -11.40
C PHE A 320 -49.73 -2.48 -10.25
N CYS A 321 -50.05 -2.10 -9.01
CA CYS A 321 -49.92 -3.00 -7.86
C CYS A 321 -50.74 -4.28 -8.06
N ARG A 322 -52.01 -4.15 -8.48
CA ARG A 322 -52.86 -5.31 -8.78
C ARG A 322 -52.26 -6.24 -9.85
N ASN A 323 -51.70 -5.68 -10.91
CA ASN A 323 -51.07 -6.45 -11.99
C ASN A 323 -49.75 -7.08 -11.54
N TYR A 324 -48.94 -6.35 -10.77
CA TYR A 324 -47.65 -6.81 -10.27
C TYR A 324 -47.80 -7.99 -9.29
N LEU A 325 -48.84 -7.96 -8.46
CA LEU A 325 -49.19 -9.05 -7.55
C LEU A 325 -49.94 -10.19 -8.23
N GLN A 326 -50.41 -10.02 -9.47
CA GLN A 326 -51.20 -11.02 -10.19
C GLN A 326 -50.38 -12.30 -10.41
N GLY A 327 -50.95 -13.45 -10.03
CA GLY A 327 -50.30 -14.75 -10.16
C GLY A 327 -49.22 -15.04 -9.11
N ARG A 328 -48.90 -14.08 -8.22
CA ARG A 328 -48.01 -14.28 -7.08
C ARG A 328 -48.81 -14.56 -5.82
N LYS A 329 -48.27 -15.41 -4.95
CA LYS A 329 -48.88 -15.68 -3.65
C LYS A 329 -48.40 -14.63 -2.65
N VAL A 330 -49.34 -13.80 -2.20
CA VAL A 330 -49.08 -12.72 -1.24
C VAL A 330 -49.51 -13.18 0.15
N ARG A 331 -48.60 -13.07 1.12
CA ARG A 331 -48.85 -13.31 2.54
C ARG A 331 -48.67 -12.01 3.32
N GLN A 332 -49.22 -11.95 4.52
CA GLN A 332 -48.99 -10.83 5.42
C GLN A 332 -48.00 -11.24 6.50
N VAL A 333 -47.02 -10.37 6.78
CA VAL A 333 -46.13 -10.51 7.94
C VAL A 333 -46.99 -10.35 9.19
N LYS A 334 -46.90 -11.33 10.10
CA LYS A 334 -47.66 -11.36 11.35
C LYS A 334 -46.99 -10.56 12.45
#